data_AF-A0A6C0IKB0-F1
#
_entry.id   AF-A0A6C0IKB0-F1
#
_cell.length_a   1.000
_cell.length_b   1.000
_cell.length_c   1.000
_cell.angle_alpha   90.00
_cell.angle_beta   90.00
_cell.angle_gamma   90.00
#
_symmetry.space_group_name_H-M   'P 1'
#
loop_
_entity.id
_entity.type
_entity.pdbx_description
1 polymer ?
#
loop_
_entity_poly.entity_id
_entity_poly.type
_entity_poly.pdbx_seq_one_letter_code
_entity_poly.pdbx_strand_id
1 'polypeptide(L)'
;MSSFPKSTSQQIVDKYFVITKDYFEAINNLKSIQNKSDISNILFVGLNCIHRVFEYVLYKTKNIDTAVGMAQQTYFYYLEYIEQIQSAELLFQIKQSEAILFVYKKTVFDLFEGTKKESTMTTLDNIMTLDDDFIHINNREWTRFFPRIKKLYEVLFYWNQSQWKIEDRMFICMNYFRRYLHCLDKLEVSLMYLDYIQKHYELDFEKYKELLDAIIEKTEKIRRNRSSSITEEEKTDWLLIKLYKERDTFEDKLQGPATELVTWLLSEV
;
A
#
# COMPACT_ATOMS: atom_id res chain seq x y z
N MET A 1 3.51 -16.11 21.23
CA MET A 1 2.87 -16.37 19.94
C MET A 1 1.42 -15.93 20.06
N SER A 2 1.03 -14.90 19.33
CA SER A 2 -0.36 -14.59 18.99
C SER A 2 -0.21 -13.79 17.71
N SER A 3 -0.16 -14.51 16.58
CA SER A 3 -0.42 -13.90 15.29
C SER A 3 -1.89 -13.46 15.29
N PHE A 4 -2.28 -12.47 14.47
CA PHE A 4 -3.67 -12.34 14.04
C PHE A 4 -4.24 -13.74 13.75
N PRO A 5 -5.51 -14.03 14.10
CA PRO A 5 -6.20 -15.12 13.44
C PRO A 5 -5.98 -14.90 11.94
N LYS A 6 -5.47 -15.91 11.20
CA LYS A 6 -5.18 -15.75 9.76
C LYS A 6 -6.37 -15.15 9.01
N SER A 7 -7.60 -15.36 9.49
CA SER A 7 -8.82 -14.75 8.96
C SER A 7 -8.87 -13.22 9.11
N THR A 8 -8.43 -12.64 10.22
CA THR A 8 -8.54 -11.20 10.49
C THR A 8 -7.56 -10.38 9.65
N SER A 9 -6.27 -10.75 9.58
CA SER A 9 -5.32 -10.07 8.68
C SER A 9 -5.76 -10.18 7.23
N GLN A 10 -6.29 -11.35 6.85
CA GLN A 10 -6.80 -11.59 5.51
C GLN A 10 -7.99 -10.69 5.20
N GLN A 11 -8.96 -10.58 6.12
CA GLN A 11 -10.10 -9.67 6.00
C GLN A 11 -9.64 -8.21 5.86
N ILE A 12 -8.69 -7.76 6.68
CA ILE A 12 -8.12 -6.41 6.58
C ILE A 12 -7.50 -6.20 5.20
N VAL A 13 -6.67 -7.15 4.73
CA VAL A 13 -6.04 -7.10 3.41
C VAL A 13 -7.06 -7.04 2.28
N ASP A 14 -8.06 -7.92 2.29
CA ASP A 14 -9.07 -7.99 1.23
C ASP A 14 -9.89 -6.69 1.18
N LYS A 15 -10.30 -6.16 2.33
CA LYS A 15 -11.03 -4.89 2.42
C LYS A 15 -10.16 -3.69 2.00
N TYR A 16 -8.89 -3.67 2.41
CA TYR A 16 -7.92 -2.65 2.00
C TYR A 16 -7.68 -2.66 0.48
N PHE A 17 -7.57 -3.85 -0.11
CA PHE A 17 -7.47 -4.03 -1.55
C PHE A 17 -8.68 -3.46 -2.27
N VAL A 18 -9.90 -3.77 -1.82
CA VAL A 18 -11.15 -3.25 -2.43
C VAL A 18 -11.16 -1.73 -2.44
N ILE A 19 -10.85 -1.08 -1.30
CA ILE A 19 -10.82 0.40 -1.23
C ILE A 19 -9.77 0.97 -2.18
N THR A 20 -8.59 0.36 -2.23
CA THR A 20 -7.53 0.81 -3.14
C THR A 20 -7.96 0.64 -4.59
N LYS A 21 -8.58 -0.49 -4.94
CA LYS A 21 -9.12 -0.77 -6.27
C LYS A 21 -10.14 0.30 -6.68
N ASP A 22 -11.11 0.56 -5.82
CA ASP A 22 -12.17 1.54 -6.05
C ASP A 22 -11.60 2.95 -6.20
N TYR A 23 -10.56 3.30 -5.45
CA TYR A 23 -9.83 4.55 -5.61
C TYR A 23 -9.17 4.67 -6.99
N PHE A 24 -8.44 3.65 -7.43
CA PHE A 24 -7.81 3.62 -8.76
C PHE A 24 -8.85 3.69 -9.89
N GLU A 25 -9.99 3.03 -9.74
CA GLU A 25 -11.11 3.14 -10.68
C GLU A 25 -11.72 4.55 -10.70
N ALA A 26 -11.96 5.13 -9.53
CA ALA A 26 -12.53 6.47 -9.39
C ALA A 26 -11.65 7.54 -10.03
N ILE A 27 -10.34 7.53 -9.76
CA ILE A 27 -9.41 8.50 -10.36
C ILE A 27 -9.23 8.27 -11.86
N ASN A 28 -9.26 7.02 -12.33
CA ASN A 28 -9.22 6.72 -13.76
C ASN A 28 -10.46 7.27 -14.50
N ASN A 29 -11.61 7.38 -13.84
CA ASN A 29 -12.81 7.98 -14.43
C ASN A 29 -12.76 9.53 -14.50
N LEU A 30 -11.81 10.17 -13.80
CA LEU A 30 -11.64 11.62 -13.80
C LEU A 30 -10.82 12.08 -15.02
N LYS A 31 -11.53 12.40 -16.11
CA LYS A 31 -10.94 12.91 -17.37
C LYS A 31 -10.06 14.15 -17.19
N SER A 32 -10.34 14.97 -16.17
CA SER A 32 -9.59 16.17 -15.82
C SER A 32 -8.13 15.87 -15.43
N ILE A 33 -7.84 14.68 -14.93
CA ILE A 33 -6.56 14.33 -14.28
C ILE A 33 -5.67 13.42 -15.15
N GLN A 34 -6.24 12.68 -16.11
CA GLN A 34 -5.55 11.64 -16.90
C GLN A 34 -4.28 12.10 -17.66
N ASN A 35 -4.19 13.36 -18.07
CA ASN A 35 -3.08 13.86 -18.92
C ASN A 35 -2.10 14.78 -18.17
N LYS A 36 -2.10 14.75 -16.83
CA LYS A 36 -1.24 15.63 -16.02
C LYS A 36 0.12 14.98 -15.75
N SER A 37 1.19 15.78 -15.82
CA SER A 37 2.57 15.36 -15.48
C SER A 37 2.69 14.82 -14.06
N ASP A 38 1.84 15.30 -13.15
CA ASP A 38 1.93 15.03 -11.71
C ASP A 38 1.01 13.88 -11.27
N ILE A 39 0.44 13.13 -12.22
CA ILE A 39 -0.51 12.04 -11.95
C ILE A 39 0.04 11.02 -10.94
N SER A 40 1.32 10.67 -11.03
CA SER A 40 1.97 9.75 -10.09
C SER A 40 1.95 10.27 -8.67
N ASN A 41 2.22 11.57 -8.47
CA ASN A 41 2.18 12.20 -7.16
C ASN A 41 0.74 12.29 -6.63
N ILE A 42 -0.22 12.62 -7.50
CA ILE A 42 -1.65 12.66 -7.12
C ILE A 42 -2.12 11.27 -6.65
N LEU A 43 -1.77 10.21 -7.38
CA LEU A 43 -2.10 8.83 -7.01
C LEU A 43 -1.45 8.43 -5.69
N PHE A 44 -0.17 8.74 -5.54
CA PHE A 44 0.59 8.42 -4.33
C PHE A 44 0.03 9.12 -3.09
N VAL A 45 -0.29 10.42 -3.19
CA VAL A 45 -0.85 11.18 -2.07
C VAL A 45 -2.22 10.66 -1.67
N GLY A 46 -3.09 10.37 -2.64
CA GLY A 46 -4.42 9.81 -2.35
C GLY A 46 -4.32 8.46 -1.65
N LEU A 47 -3.43 7.57 -2.12
CA LEU A 47 -3.20 6.29 -1.48
C LEU A 47 -2.62 6.43 -0.06
N ASN A 48 -1.73 7.40 0.17
CA ASN A 48 -1.23 7.71 1.51
C ASN A 48 -2.37 8.18 2.44
N CYS A 49 -3.27 9.05 1.97
CA CYS A 49 -4.44 9.48 2.75
C CYS A 49 -5.31 8.29 3.14
N ILE A 50 -5.66 7.43 2.17
CA ILE A 50 -6.44 6.20 2.39
C ILE A 50 -5.75 5.32 3.43
N HIS A 51 -4.46 5.04 3.23
CA HIS A 51 -3.69 4.20 4.13
C HIS A 51 -3.75 4.70 5.57
N ARG A 52 -3.53 6.00 5.74
CA ARG A 52 -3.41 6.63 7.05
C ARG A 52 -4.73 6.77 7.78
N VAL A 53 -5.81 7.10 7.09
CA VAL A 53 -7.15 7.12 7.69
C VAL A 53 -7.61 5.70 8.02
N PHE A 54 -7.43 4.75 7.12
CA PHE A 54 -7.78 3.35 7.37
C PHE A 54 -7.04 2.79 8.60
N GLU A 55 -5.72 3.00 8.66
CA GLU A 55 -4.87 2.64 9.81
C GLU A 55 -5.44 3.29 11.09
N TYR A 56 -5.56 4.63 11.11
CA TYR A 56 -5.96 5.34 12.32
C TYR A 56 -7.36 4.95 12.82
N VAL A 57 -8.34 4.87 11.92
CA VAL A 57 -9.73 4.54 12.28
C VAL A 57 -9.79 3.11 12.79
N LEU A 58 -9.21 2.14 12.08
CA LEU A 58 -9.20 0.75 12.55
C LEU A 58 -8.47 0.62 13.91
N TYR A 59 -7.42 1.39 14.14
CA TYR A 59 -6.73 1.39 15.43
C TYR A 59 -7.64 1.86 16.56
N LYS A 60 -8.45 2.90 16.32
CA LYS A 60 -9.29 3.55 17.31
C LYS A 60 -10.62 2.83 17.55
N THR A 61 -11.30 2.43 16.48
CA THR A 61 -12.64 1.81 16.56
C THR A 61 -12.57 0.30 16.73
N LYS A 62 -11.44 -0.33 16.36
CA LYS A 62 -11.30 -1.78 16.28
C LYS A 62 -12.35 -2.46 15.38
N ASN A 63 -12.96 -1.70 14.48
CA ASN A 63 -14.00 -2.16 13.56
C ASN A 63 -13.51 -1.95 12.10
N ILE A 64 -13.43 -3.04 11.33
CA ILE A 64 -12.99 -3.01 9.92
C ILE A 64 -13.99 -2.24 9.06
N ASP A 65 -15.29 -2.47 9.22
CA ASP A 65 -16.30 -1.84 8.36
C ASP A 65 -16.37 -0.33 8.60
N THR A 66 -16.19 0.14 9.84
CA THR A 66 -16.02 1.57 10.12
C THR A 66 -14.76 2.14 9.42
N ALA A 67 -13.64 1.42 9.49
CA ALA A 67 -12.41 1.85 8.83
C ALA A 67 -12.55 1.88 7.30
N VAL A 68 -13.30 0.93 6.73
CA VAL A 68 -13.63 0.87 5.30
C VAL A 68 -14.48 2.07 4.91
N GLY A 69 -15.58 2.33 5.61
CA GLY A 69 -16.46 3.46 5.30
C GLY A 69 -15.73 4.80 5.35
N MET A 70 -14.86 4.99 6.36
CA MET A 70 -14.06 6.21 6.48
C MET A 70 -12.99 6.33 5.40
N ALA A 71 -12.33 5.23 5.05
CA ALA A 71 -11.35 5.22 3.96
C ALA A 71 -11.99 5.44 2.59
N GLN A 72 -13.24 5.01 2.39
CA GLN A 72 -14.02 5.34 1.20
C GLN A 72 -14.31 6.84 1.12
N GLN A 73 -14.84 7.42 2.20
CA GLN A 73 -15.06 8.87 2.30
C GLN A 73 -13.76 9.67 2.08
N THR A 74 -12.64 9.17 2.61
CA THR A 74 -11.31 9.76 2.47
C THR A 74 -10.94 9.96 1.01
N TYR A 75 -11.08 8.94 0.16
CA TYR A 75 -10.71 9.11 -1.24
C TYR A 75 -11.72 9.98 -1.98
N PHE A 76 -13.01 9.96 -1.65
CA PHE A 76 -13.99 10.89 -2.25
C PHE A 76 -13.63 12.35 -1.96
N TYR A 77 -13.39 12.70 -0.69
CA TYR A 77 -12.98 14.06 -0.31
C TYR A 77 -11.63 14.45 -0.90
N TYR A 78 -10.70 13.50 -1.02
CA TYR A 78 -9.44 13.75 -1.68
C TYR A 78 -9.63 14.08 -3.17
N LEU A 79 -10.42 13.29 -3.90
CA LEU A 79 -10.68 13.54 -5.31
C LEU A 79 -11.39 14.88 -5.53
N GLU A 80 -12.39 15.20 -4.71
CA GLU A 80 -13.06 16.51 -4.73
C GLU A 80 -12.06 17.66 -4.51
N TYR A 81 -11.17 17.53 -3.52
CA TYR A 81 -10.11 18.51 -3.26
C TYR A 81 -9.20 18.71 -4.49
N ILE A 82 -8.80 17.62 -5.15
CA ILE A 82 -7.96 17.69 -6.34
C ILE A 82 -8.68 18.41 -7.49
N GLU A 83 -9.96 18.11 -7.73
CA GLU A 83 -10.76 18.79 -8.76
C GLU A 83 -10.91 20.29 -8.47
N GLN A 84 -11.10 20.66 -7.20
CA GLN A 84 -11.20 22.07 -6.78
C GLN A 84 -9.88 22.82 -6.97
N ILE A 85 -8.76 22.24 -6.53
CA ILE A 85 -7.42 22.83 -6.70
C ILE A 85 -7.08 22.98 -8.18
N GLN A 86 -7.46 21.99 -9.01
CA GLN A 86 -7.28 22.06 -10.45
C GLN A 86 -8.13 23.18 -11.08
N SER A 87 -9.39 23.30 -10.67
CA SER A 87 -10.31 24.33 -11.19
C SER A 87 -9.87 25.74 -10.81
N ALA A 88 -9.14 25.90 -9.71
CA ALA A 88 -8.59 27.17 -9.25
C ALA A 88 -7.23 27.55 -9.88
N GLU A 89 -6.70 26.76 -10.82
CA GLU A 89 -5.35 26.91 -11.41
C GLU A 89 -4.20 26.93 -10.39
N LEU A 90 -4.45 26.48 -9.16
CA LEU A 90 -3.48 26.42 -8.05
C LEU A 90 -2.54 25.21 -8.17
N LEU A 91 -2.29 24.71 -9.39
CA LEU A 91 -1.57 23.46 -9.69
C LEU A 91 -0.08 23.45 -9.31
N PHE A 92 0.43 24.48 -8.66
CA PHE A 92 1.81 24.47 -8.18
C PHE A 92 1.91 23.67 -6.88
N GLN A 93 2.27 22.39 -7.05
CA GLN A 93 2.62 21.44 -6.00
C GLN A 93 1.53 21.29 -4.94
N ILE A 94 0.63 20.32 -5.11
CA ILE A 94 -0.19 19.82 -4.01
C ILE A 94 0.76 19.49 -2.86
N LYS A 95 0.81 20.37 -1.85
CA LYS A 95 1.57 20.10 -0.64
C LYS A 95 0.87 18.94 0.01
N GLN A 96 1.50 17.78 -0.02
CA GLN A 96 0.94 16.53 0.51
C GLN A 96 0.38 16.75 1.92
N SER A 97 1.03 17.57 2.73
CA SER A 97 0.59 17.97 4.07
C SER A 97 -0.76 18.70 4.11
N GLU A 98 -1.06 19.58 3.15
CA GLU A 98 -2.32 20.34 3.10
C GLU A 98 -3.48 19.44 2.65
N ALA A 99 -3.27 18.59 1.64
CA ALA A 99 -4.25 17.60 1.20
C ALA A 99 -4.57 16.60 2.31
N ILE A 100 -3.53 16.07 2.98
CA ILE A 100 -3.69 15.19 4.15
C ILE A 100 -4.47 15.91 5.25
N LEU A 101 -4.10 17.14 5.62
CA LEU A 101 -4.77 17.89 6.68
C LEU A 101 -6.25 18.16 6.36
N PHE A 102 -6.58 18.50 5.11
CA PHE A 102 -7.95 18.71 4.66
C PHE A 102 -8.79 17.44 4.83
N VAL A 103 -8.29 16.32 4.30
CA VAL A 103 -8.99 15.04 4.36
C VAL A 103 -9.15 14.56 5.81
N TYR A 104 -8.10 14.70 6.62
CA TYR A 104 -8.15 14.36 8.05
C TYR A 104 -9.20 15.18 8.81
N LYS A 105 -9.32 16.47 8.51
CA LYS A 105 -10.32 17.34 9.13
C LYS A 105 -11.74 16.91 8.75
N LYS A 106 -11.97 16.48 7.51
CA LYS A 106 -13.28 16.05 7.00
C LYS A 106 -13.69 14.63 7.37
N THR A 107 -12.75 13.81 7.83
CA THR A 107 -12.98 12.40 8.15
C THR A 107 -12.76 12.14 9.62
N VAL A 108 -11.50 12.14 10.06
CA VAL A 108 -11.08 11.78 11.41
C VAL A 108 -11.60 12.77 12.46
N PHE A 109 -11.48 14.08 12.21
CA PHE A 109 -11.94 15.08 13.19
C PHE A 109 -13.46 15.05 13.34
N ASP A 110 -14.21 14.99 12.24
CA ASP A 110 -15.68 14.92 12.29
C ASP A 110 -16.16 13.63 12.97
N LEU A 111 -15.48 12.49 12.76
CA LEU A 111 -15.80 11.22 13.40
C LEU A 111 -15.58 11.21 14.92
N PHE A 112 -14.48 11.78 15.41
CA PHE A 112 -14.05 11.62 16.82
C PHE A 112 -14.22 12.88 17.70
N GLU A 113 -14.30 14.06 17.11
CA GLU A 113 -14.36 15.34 17.84
C GLU A 113 -15.55 16.21 17.44
N GLY A 114 -16.06 16.09 16.21
CA GLY A 114 -17.28 16.77 15.76
C GLY A 114 -18.53 16.37 16.57
N THR A 115 -18.64 15.09 16.94
CA THR A 115 -19.74 14.51 17.74
C THR A 115 -19.74 14.91 19.21
N LYS A 116 -18.62 15.43 19.77
CA LYS A 116 -18.58 15.86 21.19
C LYS A 116 -19.43 17.10 21.47
N LYS A 117 -19.87 17.83 20.44
CA LYS A 117 -20.80 18.95 20.61
C LYS A 117 -22.27 18.54 20.65
N GLU A 118 -22.62 17.28 20.31
CA GLU A 118 -24.01 16.81 20.25
C GLU A 118 -24.26 15.46 20.96
N SER A 119 -23.31 14.94 21.74
CA SER A 119 -23.49 13.64 22.42
C SER A 119 -24.33 13.75 23.71
N THR A 120 -25.64 13.95 23.57
CA THR A 120 -26.60 13.26 24.44
C THR A 120 -26.84 11.89 23.81
N MET A 121 -26.07 10.88 24.23
CA MET A 121 -26.23 9.52 23.73
C MET A 121 -27.66 9.02 23.99
N THR A 122 -28.34 8.60 22.92
CA THR A 122 -29.70 8.07 23.03
C THR A 122 -29.64 6.55 23.11
N THR A 123 -30.64 5.93 23.73
CA THR A 123 -30.75 4.48 23.95
C THR A 123 -30.60 3.64 22.68
N LEU A 124 -30.76 4.24 21.49
CA LEU A 124 -30.56 3.65 20.16
C LEU A 124 -29.07 3.37 19.86
N ASP A 125 -28.16 4.21 20.36
CA ASP A 125 -26.70 4.04 20.20
C ASP A 125 -26.22 2.76 20.93
N ASN A 126 -26.83 2.44 22.07
CA ASN A 126 -26.51 1.24 22.86
C ASN A 126 -27.00 -0.06 22.21
N ILE A 127 -28.03 -0.01 21.34
CA ILE A 127 -28.60 -1.19 20.68
C ILE A 127 -27.78 -1.55 19.41
N MET A 128 -27.18 -0.58 18.73
CA MET A 128 -26.27 -0.83 17.59
C MET A 128 -24.88 -1.33 18.00
N THR A 129 -24.44 -1.08 19.24
CA THR A 129 -23.14 -1.56 19.75
C THR A 129 -23.10 -3.03 20.18
N LEU A 130 -24.21 -3.76 20.12
CA LEU A 130 -24.29 -5.14 20.63
C LEU A 130 -23.89 -6.23 19.61
N ASP A 131 -23.78 -5.89 18.32
CA ASP A 131 -23.47 -6.83 17.23
C ASP A 131 -22.10 -6.60 16.55
N ASP A 132 -21.28 -5.67 17.04
CA ASP A 132 -19.97 -5.41 16.43
C ASP A 132 -18.92 -6.42 16.92
N ASP A 133 -18.46 -7.27 16.00
CA ASP A 133 -17.27 -8.13 16.15
C ASP A 133 -16.01 -7.25 16.29
N PHE A 134 -15.82 -6.65 17.46
CA PHE A 134 -14.63 -5.85 17.75
C PHE A 134 -13.37 -6.71 17.65
N ILE A 135 -12.42 -6.23 16.87
CA ILE A 135 -11.19 -6.97 16.61
C ILE A 135 -10.19 -6.68 17.72
N HIS A 136 -9.75 -7.72 18.39
CA HIS A 136 -8.58 -7.64 19.25
C HIS A 136 -7.30 -7.57 18.42
N ILE A 137 -6.68 -6.39 18.36
CA ILE A 137 -5.41 -6.19 17.66
C ILE A 137 -4.30 -5.90 18.66
N ASN A 138 -3.27 -6.74 18.69
CA ASN A 138 -2.09 -6.53 19.52
C ASN A 138 -1.24 -5.39 18.95
N ASN A 139 -0.86 -4.43 19.79
CA ASN A 139 -0.03 -3.28 19.40
C ASN A 139 1.26 -3.69 18.68
N ARG A 140 1.91 -4.79 19.07
CA ARG A 140 3.16 -5.23 18.41
C ARG A 140 2.93 -5.69 16.98
N GLU A 141 1.79 -6.32 16.72
CA GLU A 141 1.42 -6.77 15.37
C GLU A 141 1.04 -5.59 14.51
N TRP A 142 0.30 -4.65 15.08
CA TRP A 142 -0.06 -3.39 14.44
C TRP A 142 1.18 -2.64 13.92
N THR A 143 2.18 -2.44 14.79
CA THR A 143 3.42 -1.72 14.46
C THR A 143 4.26 -2.42 13.39
N ARG A 144 3.99 -3.70 13.08
CA ARG A 144 4.67 -4.43 12.00
C ARG A 144 3.83 -4.50 10.72
N PHE A 145 2.53 -4.70 10.85
CA PHE A 145 1.63 -5.01 9.75
C PHE A 145 1.40 -3.82 8.82
N PHE A 146 0.99 -2.67 9.36
CA PHE A 146 0.70 -1.48 8.55
C PHE A 146 1.92 -0.90 7.83
N PRO A 147 3.11 -0.79 8.48
CA PRO A 147 4.32 -0.37 7.78
C PRO A 147 4.72 -1.29 6.62
N ARG A 148 4.42 -2.59 6.69
CA ARG A 148 4.64 -3.53 5.57
C ARG A 148 3.70 -3.26 4.40
N ILE A 149 2.42 -2.99 4.66
CA ILE A 149 1.47 -2.54 3.63
C ILE A 149 1.98 -1.25 2.97
N LYS A 150 2.47 -0.31 3.78
CA LYS A 150 3.04 0.96 3.30
C LYS A 150 4.22 0.74 2.37
N LYS A 151 5.23 0.00 2.83
CA LYS A 151 6.41 -0.30 2.01
C LYS A 151 6.04 -1.06 0.74
N LEU A 152 5.03 -1.95 0.80
CA LEU A 152 4.55 -2.67 -0.37
C LEU A 152 4.03 -1.71 -1.44
N TYR A 153 3.06 -0.84 -1.16
CA TYR A 153 2.54 0.04 -2.21
C TYR A 153 3.55 1.11 -2.63
N GLU A 154 4.46 1.53 -1.74
CA GLU A 154 5.54 2.47 -2.09
C GLU A 154 6.47 1.89 -3.16
N VAL A 155 6.80 0.61 -3.07
CA VAL A 155 7.69 -0.05 -4.02
C VAL A 155 6.91 -0.57 -5.23
N LEU A 156 5.80 -1.28 -5.01
CA LEU A 156 5.11 -2.04 -6.07
C LEU A 156 4.65 -1.16 -7.25
N PHE A 157 4.18 0.05 -6.99
CA PHE A 157 3.65 0.96 -8.01
C PHE A 157 4.70 1.85 -8.69
N TYR A 158 5.98 1.76 -8.26
CA TYR A 158 7.12 2.47 -8.83
C TYR A 158 6.82 3.96 -9.13
N TRP A 159 6.49 4.73 -8.08
CA TRP A 159 5.99 6.10 -8.20
C TRP A 159 6.93 7.07 -8.92
N ASN A 160 8.24 6.82 -8.84
CA ASN A 160 9.27 7.67 -9.44
C ASN A 160 9.42 7.49 -10.96
N GLN A 161 8.78 6.47 -11.55
CA GLN A 161 8.85 6.23 -12.99
C GLN A 161 7.89 7.19 -13.73
N SER A 162 8.47 8.20 -14.38
CA SER A 162 7.73 9.28 -15.04
C SER A 162 7.08 8.86 -16.35
N GLN A 163 7.57 7.79 -16.98
CA GLN A 163 7.05 7.30 -18.27
C GLN A 163 5.76 6.48 -18.14
N TRP A 164 5.47 5.95 -16.96
CA TRP A 164 4.31 5.07 -16.75
C TRP A 164 3.04 5.87 -16.58
N LYS A 165 1.99 5.40 -17.25
CA LYS A 165 0.68 6.04 -17.20
C LYS A 165 -0.14 5.54 -16.02
N ILE A 166 -1.34 6.10 -15.87
CA ILE A 166 -2.31 5.63 -14.88
C ILE A 166 -2.77 4.21 -15.16
N GLU A 167 -2.89 3.83 -16.44
CA GLU A 167 -3.34 2.50 -16.87
C GLU A 167 -2.36 1.41 -16.44
N ASP A 168 -1.05 1.67 -16.52
CA ASP A 168 -0.01 0.74 -16.08
C ASP A 168 -0.07 0.48 -14.57
N ARG A 169 -0.28 1.54 -13.78
CA ARG A 169 -0.43 1.42 -12.31
C ARG A 169 -1.75 0.77 -11.93
N MET A 170 -2.82 1.06 -12.66
CA MET A 170 -4.11 0.39 -12.50
C MET A 170 -3.97 -1.10 -12.82
N PHE A 171 -3.24 -1.47 -13.87
CA PHE A 171 -2.93 -2.87 -14.18
C PHE A 171 -2.19 -3.54 -13.00
N ILE A 172 -1.20 -2.86 -12.42
CA ILE A 172 -0.48 -3.38 -11.24
C ILE A 172 -1.43 -3.60 -10.06
N CYS A 173 -2.32 -2.63 -9.80
CA CYS A 173 -3.30 -2.73 -8.73
C CYS A 173 -4.20 -3.96 -8.93
N MET A 174 -4.76 -4.12 -10.13
CA MET A 174 -5.75 -5.16 -10.43
C MET A 174 -5.16 -6.57 -10.41
N ASN A 175 -3.94 -6.73 -10.92
CA ASN A 175 -3.37 -8.06 -11.17
C ASN A 175 -2.39 -8.53 -10.07
N TYR A 176 -1.65 -7.61 -9.44
CA TYR A 176 -0.60 -7.97 -8.49
C TYR A 176 -0.93 -7.60 -7.04
N PHE A 177 -1.49 -6.40 -6.81
CA PHE A 177 -1.53 -5.83 -5.45
C PHE A 177 -2.20 -6.74 -4.42
N ARG A 178 -3.31 -7.38 -4.76
CA ARG A 178 -4.00 -8.33 -3.88
C ARG A 178 -3.13 -9.53 -3.50
N ARG A 179 -2.51 -10.18 -4.49
CA ARG A 179 -1.64 -11.36 -4.25
C ARG A 179 -0.45 -10.99 -3.36
N TYR A 180 0.15 -9.83 -3.62
CA TYR A 180 1.23 -9.31 -2.80
C TYR A 180 0.77 -9.01 -1.36
N LEU A 181 -0.41 -8.41 -1.18
CA LEU A 181 -0.94 -8.18 0.17
C LEU A 181 -1.14 -9.49 0.95
N HIS A 182 -1.59 -10.57 0.31
CA HIS A 182 -1.70 -11.89 0.97
C HIS A 182 -0.35 -12.51 1.34
N CYS A 183 0.73 -12.08 0.68
CA CYS A 183 2.09 -12.55 0.92
C CYS A 183 2.94 -11.57 1.73
N LEU A 184 2.36 -10.54 2.36
CA LEU A 184 3.07 -9.46 3.07
C LEU A 184 4.20 -9.94 3.98
N ASP A 185 3.95 -11.00 4.75
CA ASP A 185 4.94 -11.51 5.67
C ASP A 185 6.19 -12.01 4.96
N LYS A 186 6.11 -12.48 3.72
CA LYS A 186 7.23 -13.13 3.01
C LYS A 186 7.97 -12.20 2.05
N LEU A 187 7.46 -10.98 1.84
CA LEU A 187 7.90 -10.09 0.78
C LEU A 187 9.07 -9.17 1.14
N GLU A 188 9.47 -9.13 2.40
CA GLU A 188 10.39 -8.12 2.93
C GLU A 188 11.73 -8.04 2.14
N VAL A 189 12.37 -9.19 1.91
CA VAL A 189 13.63 -9.27 1.14
C VAL A 189 13.39 -9.00 -0.35
N SER A 190 12.29 -9.52 -0.91
CA SER A 190 11.94 -9.29 -2.31
C SER A 190 11.69 -7.81 -2.62
N LEU A 191 11.02 -7.09 -1.71
CA LEU A 191 10.77 -5.65 -1.84
C LEU A 191 12.05 -4.83 -1.71
N MET A 192 13.02 -5.29 -0.91
CA MET A 192 14.34 -4.66 -0.84
C MET A 192 15.09 -4.74 -2.18
N TYR A 193 15.12 -5.92 -2.80
CA TYR A 193 15.73 -6.08 -4.13
C TYR A 193 14.98 -5.29 -5.20
N LEU A 194 13.65 -5.32 -5.18
CA LEU A 194 12.82 -4.58 -6.13
C LEU A 194 13.06 -3.06 -6.02
N ASP A 195 13.12 -2.52 -4.80
CA ASP A 195 13.42 -1.10 -4.53
C ASP A 195 14.83 -0.72 -5.01
N TYR A 196 15.82 -1.62 -4.86
CA TYR A 196 17.15 -1.39 -5.42
C TYR A 196 17.14 -1.35 -6.95
N ILE A 197 16.51 -2.33 -7.59
CA ILE A 197 16.42 -2.41 -9.05
C ILE A 197 15.79 -1.12 -9.61
N GLN A 198 14.68 -0.67 -9.01
CA GLN A 198 13.99 0.56 -9.37
C GLN A 198 14.84 1.84 -9.25
N LYS A 199 15.83 1.86 -8.37
CA LYS A 199 16.70 3.03 -8.15
C LYS A 199 17.91 3.06 -9.07
N HIS A 200 18.36 1.91 -9.55
CA HIS A 200 19.64 1.77 -10.25
C HIS A 200 19.49 1.36 -11.72
N TYR A 201 18.32 0.86 -12.14
CA TYR A 201 18.10 0.35 -13.49
C TYR A 201 16.79 0.87 -14.06
N GLU A 202 16.81 1.21 -15.35
CA GLU A 202 15.60 1.55 -16.10
C GLU A 202 14.96 0.25 -16.61
N LEU A 203 13.75 -0.03 -16.14
CA LEU A 203 12.95 -1.16 -16.61
C LEU A 203 11.75 -0.64 -17.40
N ASP A 204 11.53 -1.22 -18.58
CA ASP A 204 10.25 -1.09 -19.26
C ASP A 204 9.13 -1.83 -18.49
N PHE A 205 7.89 -1.51 -18.83
CA PHE A 205 6.74 -2.05 -18.12
C PHE A 205 6.55 -3.57 -18.31
N GLU A 206 6.90 -4.12 -19.47
CA GLU A 206 6.78 -5.55 -19.73
C GLU A 206 7.78 -6.34 -18.88
N LYS A 207 9.03 -5.89 -18.84
CA LYS A 207 10.07 -6.48 -18.00
C LYS A 207 9.73 -6.36 -16.52
N TYR A 208 9.12 -5.24 -16.13
CA TYR A 208 8.65 -5.08 -14.76
C TYR A 208 7.53 -6.07 -14.40
N LYS A 209 6.58 -6.33 -15.30
CA LYS A 209 5.55 -7.36 -15.10
C LYS A 209 6.17 -8.74 -14.93
N GLU A 210 7.10 -9.13 -15.80
CA GLU A 210 7.83 -10.40 -15.67
C GLU A 210 8.49 -10.54 -14.30
N LEU A 211 9.11 -9.45 -13.81
CA LEU A 211 9.74 -9.40 -12.50
C LEU A 211 8.71 -9.56 -11.37
N LEU A 212 7.57 -8.85 -11.45
CA LEU A 212 6.50 -8.97 -10.47
C LEU A 212 5.90 -10.38 -10.42
N ASP A 213 5.68 -11.00 -11.58
CA ASP A 213 5.19 -12.38 -11.69
C ASP A 213 6.19 -13.38 -11.08
N ALA A 214 7.48 -13.27 -11.44
CA ALA A 214 8.51 -14.12 -10.90
C ALA A 214 8.63 -14.00 -9.36
N ILE A 215 8.58 -12.77 -8.82
CA ILE A 215 8.63 -12.52 -7.37
C ILE A 215 7.42 -13.16 -6.68
N ILE A 216 6.21 -12.93 -7.15
CA ILE A 216 5.01 -13.39 -6.44
C ILE A 216 4.88 -14.91 -6.50
N GLU A 217 5.14 -15.54 -7.65
CA GLU A 217 5.10 -16.99 -7.80
C GLU A 217 6.12 -17.68 -6.90
N LYS A 218 7.33 -17.11 -6.80
CA LYS A 218 8.36 -17.65 -5.91
C LYS A 218 7.93 -17.49 -4.46
N THR A 219 7.40 -16.32 -4.09
CA THR A 219 6.98 -15.99 -2.72
C THR A 219 5.82 -16.88 -2.25
N GLU A 220 4.84 -17.15 -3.11
CA GLU A 220 3.71 -18.04 -2.82
C GLU A 220 4.17 -19.48 -2.52
N LYS A 221 5.23 -19.95 -3.20
CA LYS A 221 5.83 -21.29 -3.00
C LYS A 221 6.64 -21.43 -1.70
N ILE A 222 7.02 -20.33 -1.04
CA ILE A 222 7.80 -20.38 0.22
C ILE A 222 6.91 -20.93 1.35
N ARG A 223 7.29 -22.10 1.89
CA ARG A 223 6.53 -22.81 2.94
C ARG A 223 6.75 -22.29 4.37
N ARG A 224 7.90 -21.67 4.67
CA ARG A 224 8.24 -21.16 6.02
C ARG A 224 8.42 -19.65 6.01
N ASN A 225 7.72 -18.94 6.89
CA ASN A 225 7.93 -17.50 7.13
C ASN A 225 9.23 -17.33 7.93
N ARG A 226 10.34 -16.98 7.27
CA ARG A 226 11.62 -16.65 7.94
C ARG A 226 11.72 -15.18 8.37
N SER A 227 10.81 -14.34 7.91
CA SER A 227 10.82 -12.88 8.08
C SER A 227 10.68 -12.37 9.52
N SER A 228 10.26 -13.19 10.48
CA SER A 228 10.32 -12.83 11.90
C SER A 228 11.65 -13.16 12.60
N SER A 229 12.57 -13.84 11.90
CA SER A 229 13.88 -14.26 12.42
C SER A 229 15.07 -13.63 11.69
N ILE A 230 14.84 -12.94 10.57
CA ILE A 230 15.89 -12.27 9.79
C ILE A 230 16.13 -10.87 10.37
N THR A 231 17.35 -10.61 10.80
CA THR A 231 17.82 -9.31 11.31
C THR A 231 18.06 -8.32 10.16
N GLU A 232 18.07 -7.02 10.47
CA GLU A 232 18.43 -5.99 9.47
C GLU A 232 19.88 -6.13 8.98
N GLU A 233 20.78 -6.62 9.83
CA GLU A 233 22.18 -6.90 9.49
C GLU A 233 22.26 -8.01 8.42
N GLU A 234 21.57 -9.14 8.61
CA GLU A 234 21.53 -10.23 7.62
C GLU A 234 20.96 -9.79 6.27
N LYS A 235 19.91 -8.94 6.26
CA LYS A 235 19.36 -8.38 5.01
C LYS A 235 20.37 -7.53 4.28
N THR A 236 21.09 -6.69 5.04
CA THR A 236 22.11 -5.80 4.49
C THR A 236 23.26 -6.62 3.91
N ASP A 237 23.71 -7.66 4.62
CA ASP A 237 24.77 -8.55 4.14
C ASP A 237 24.36 -9.27 2.85
N TRP A 238 23.14 -9.79 2.76
CA TRP A 238 22.64 -10.40 1.52
C TRP A 238 22.61 -9.42 0.36
N LEU A 239 22.16 -8.19 0.61
CA LEU A 239 22.15 -7.14 -0.40
C LEU A 239 23.57 -6.81 -0.88
N LEU A 240 24.53 -6.68 0.04
CA LEU A 240 25.93 -6.43 -0.28
C LEU A 240 26.55 -7.58 -1.09
N ILE A 241 26.28 -8.82 -0.71
CA ILE A 241 26.80 -9.99 -1.43
C ILE A 241 26.22 -10.05 -2.84
N LYS A 242 24.89 -10.03 -2.99
CA LYS A 242 24.26 -10.22 -4.31
C LYS A 242 24.47 -9.03 -5.23
N LEU A 243 24.37 -7.80 -4.73
CA LEU A 243 24.35 -6.61 -5.60
C LEU A 243 25.71 -5.96 -5.79
N TYR A 244 26.64 -6.10 -4.82
CA TYR A 244 27.95 -5.47 -4.89
C TYR A 244 29.08 -6.47 -5.13
N LYS A 245 29.09 -7.61 -4.42
CA LYS A 245 30.14 -8.63 -4.61
C LYS A 245 29.90 -9.46 -5.87
N GLU A 246 28.66 -9.86 -6.14
CA GLU A 246 28.27 -10.68 -7.29
C GLU A 246 27.64 -9.84 -8.42
N ARG A 247 28.06 -8.56 -8.53
CA ARG A 247 27.46 -7.58 -9.44
C ARG A 247 27.40 -8.05 -10.90
N ASP A 248 28.49 -8.61 -11.41
CA ASP A 248 28.54 -9.08 -12.81
C ASP A 248 27.50 -10.19 -13.07
N THR A 249 27.31 -11.09 -12.09
CA THR A 249 26.30 -12.15 -12.17
C THR A 249 24.88 -11.58 -12.07
N PHE A 250 24.69 -10.55 -11.25
CA PHE A 250 23.41 -9.86 -11.15
C PHE A 250 23.05 -9.15 -12.46
N GLU A 251 23.98 -8.39 -13.05
CA GLU A 251 23.75 -7.66 -14.31
C GLU A 251 23.46 -8.61 -15.48
N ASP A 252 24.18 -9.73 -15.58
CA ASP A 252 23.90 -10.79 -16.55
C ASP A 252 22.48 -11.37 -16.38
N LYS A 253 22.10 -11.70 -15.14
CA LYS A 253 20.78 -12.25 -14.83
C LYS A 253 19.64 -11.25 -15.01
N LEU A 254 19.91 -9.96 -14.84
CA LEU A 254 18.92 -8.90 -15.05
C LEU A 254 18.52 -8.78 -16.53
N GLN A 255 19.47 -9.02 -17.45
CA GLN A 255 19.18 -9.07 -18.89
C GLN A 255 18.43 -10.34 -19.29
N GLY A 256 18.67 -11.44 -18.56
CA GLY A 256 17.99 -12.73 -18.75
C GLY A 256 16.55 -12.79 -18.25
N PRO A 257 15.93 -13.99 -18.21
CA PRO A 257 14.57 -14.19 -17.73
C PRO A 257 14.42 -13.79 -16.25
N ALA A 258 13.34 -13.07 -15.92
CA ALA A 258 13.12 -12.58 -14.55
C ALA A 258 13.00 -13.72 -13.52
N THR A 259 12.52 -14.89 -13.94
CA THR A 259 12.41 -16.10 -13.11
C THR A 259 13.76 -16.60 -12.63
N GLU A 260 14.80 -16.51 -13.45
CA GLU A 260 16.17 -16.89 -13.09
C GLU A 260 16.78 -15.89 -12.11
N LEU A 261 16.59 -14.59 -12.38
CA LEU A 261 17.04 -13.52 -11.49
C LEU A 261 16.42 -13.69 -10.10
N VAL A 262 15.10 -13.80 -10.01
CA VAL A 262 14.39 -13.93 -8.72
C VAL A 262 14.79 -15.22 -8.00
N THR A 263 14.94 -16.33 -8.73
CA THR A 263 15.38 -17.58 -8.12
C THR A 263 16.77 -17.47 -7.53
N TRP A 264 17.68 -16.79 -8.22
CA TRP A 264 19.04 -16.55 -7.74
C TRP A 264 19.06 -15.59 -6.54
N LEU A 265 18.34 -14.46 -6.60
CA LEU A 265 18.23 -13.49 -5.51
C LEU A 265 17.68 -14.10 -4.21
N LEU A 266 16.78 -15.08 -4.32
CA LEU A 266 16.12 -15.74 -3.19
C LEU A 266 16.69 -17.13 -2.86
N SER A 267 17.81 -17.54 -3.46
CA SER A 267 18.38 -18.89 -3.29
C SER A 267 19.06 -19.12 -1.92
N GLU A 268 19.47 -18.06 -1.25
CA GLU A 268 20.24 -18.10 0.02
C GLU A 268 19.51 -17.43 1.19
N VAL A 269 18.25 -17.04 0.97
CA VAL A 269 17.34 -16.37 1.94
C VAL A 269 16.50 -17.38 2.72
#